data_AF-A0A811SA47-F1
#
_entry.id   AF-A0A811SA47-F1
#
_cell.length_a   1.000
_cell.length_b   1.000
_cell.length_c   1.000
_cell.angle_alpha   90.00
_cell.angle_beta   90.00
_cell.angle_gamma   90.00
#
_symmetry.space_group_name_H-M   'P 1'
#
loop_
_entity.id
_entity.type
_entity.pdbx_description
1 polymer ?
#
loop_
_entity_poly.entity_id
_entity_poly.type
_entity_poly.pdbx_seq_one_letter_code
_entity_poly.pdbx_strand_id
1 'polypeptide(L)'
;MDEIRTGLMGGTGTGTGTGTGKDDSASASPDVHKLTRSVISCINLLDKNYVLLSRIAYEAAQLGSYLPEILGVAPLTSLMTEMFSRLEEKLVSMSHSSFQFQFQSQCDSLGILFLINNSHFIWQQLHPMFDMAFPMAVLNRKIDDYIQSYLQVSWGPVLSCLYYDPGPLRRGRYSSALPLFEFEFHKVYRTQRFWKVPDPELRGRLRKAITNKVTSGLKKFLEDKNVTTPRITPQELEDMLQELFEG
;
A
#
# COMPACT_ATOMS: atom_id res chain seq x y z
N MET A 1 -18.19 -62.40 15.61
CA MET A 1 -18.70 -62.98 16.86
C MET A 1 -18.14 -62.15 17.99
N ASP A 2 -19.06 -61.49 18.69
CA ASP A 2 -19.04 -61.01 20.09
C ASP A 2 -18.03 -59.91 20.45
N GLU A 3 -18.47 -58.65 20.62
CA GLU A 3 -19.09 -58.06 21.84
C GLU A 3 -18.01 -57.69 22.90
N ILE A 4 -17.98 -56.56 23.64
CA ILE A 4 -18.97 -55.57 24.04
C ILE A 4 -18.23 -54.30 24.55
N ARG A 5 -18.92 -53.18 24.33
CA ARG A 5 -18.92 -51.85 24.99
C ARG A 5 -18.72 -51.85 26.53
N THR A 6 -17.93 -50.90 27.07
CA THR A 6 -18.30 -50.10 28.27
C THR A 6 -17.39 -48.87 28.40
N GLY A 7 -17.99 -47.71 28.68
CA GLY A 7 -17.28 -46.51 29.13
C GLY A 7 -17.64 -46.18 30.58
N LEU A 8 -16.82 -45.35 31.23
CA LEU A 8 -17.19 -44.19 32.06
C LEU A 8 -16.04 -43.73 32.99
N MET A 9 -15.75 -42.43 32.90
CA MET A 9 -15.35 -41.45 33.92
C MET A 9 -14.22 -41.70 34.96
N GLY A 10 -13.30 -40.73 34.98
CA GLY A 10 -12.43 -40.33 36.08
C GLY A 10 -11.28 -39.52 35.46
N GLY A 11 -11.18 -38.19 35.57
CA GLY A 11 -11.19 -37.41 36.79
C GLY A 11 -9.76 -36.88 37.01
N THR A 12 -9.65 -35.60 37.35
CA THR A 12 -8.43 -34.85 37.75
C THR A 12 -7.58 -34.26 36.63
N GLY A 13 -7.52 -32.92 36.66
CA GLY A 13 -6.74 -32.12 35.73
C GLY A 13 -5.31 -31.90 36.20
N THR A 14 -4.51 -31.44 35.26
CA THR A 14 -3.38 -30.56 35.51
C THR A 14 -3.34 -29.58 34.36
N GLY A 15 -3.60 -28.32 34.66
CA GLY A 15 -3.39 -27.22 33.74
C GLY A 15 -1.91 -27.09 33.45
N THR A 16 -1.55 -27.27 32.19
CA THR A 16 -0.33 -26.72 31.63
C THR A 16 -0.77 -25.76 30.54
N GLY A 17 -0.73 -24.47 30.87
CA GLY A 17 -0.91 -23.40 29.91
C GLY A 17 0.21 -23.46 28.89
N THR A 18 -0.07 -24.08 27.74
CA THR A 18 0.62 -23.79 26.51
C THR A 18 0.02 -22.49 25.98
N GLY A 19 0.70 -21.39 26.31
CA GLY A 19 0.57 -20.14 25.56
C GLY A 19 1.00 -20.42 24.13
N THR A 20 0.06 -20.88 23.31
CA THR A 20 0.21 -20.84 21.86
C THR A 20 0.26 -19.37 21.50
N GLY A 21 1.49 -18.88 21.27
CA GLY A 21 1.74 -17.69 20.51
C GLY A 21 0.87 -17.80 19.27
N LYS A 22 -0.20 -17.00 19.26
CA LYS A 22 -1.07 -16.87 18.12
C LYS A 22 -0.18 -16.23 17.08
N ASP A 23 0.27 -17.02 16.13
CA ASP A 23 0.94 -16.53 14.94
C ASP A 23 0.09 -15.37 14.43
N ASP A 24 0.66 -14.17 14.51
CA ASP A 24 0.17 -12.98 13.84
C ASP A 24 0.32 -13.27 12.34
N SER A 25 -0.57 -14.08 11.79
CA SER A 25 -0.85 -14.06 10.35
C SER A 25 -1.48 -12.70 10.09
N ALA A 26 -0.61 -11.70 9.97
CA ALA A 26 -0.99 -10.34 9.63
C ALA A 26 -1.82 -10.43 8.36
N SER A 27 -3.11 -10.18 8.49
CA SER A 27 -3.97 -9.92 7.33
C SER A 27 -3.25 -8.87 6.50
N ALA A 28 -2.92 -9.19 5.26
CA ALA A 28 -2.18 -8.32 4.37
C ALA A 28 -3.00 -7.02 4.20
N SER A 29 -2.62 -5.99 4.94
CA SER A 29 -3.37 -4.74 5.09
C SER A 29 -2.54 -3.61 4.51
N PRO A 30 -3.13 -2.71 3.71
CA PRO A 30 -2.43 -1.55 3.20
C PRO A 30 -2.23 -0.46 4.26
N ASP A 31 -2.81 -0.58 5.46
CA ASP A 31 -2.72 0.42 6.54
C ASP A 31 -1.26 0.69 6.97
N VAL A 32 -1.04 1.80 7.67
CA VAL A 32 0.26 2.18 8.23
C VAL A 32 0.71 1.12 9.22
N HIS A 33 1.86 0.51 8.93
CA HIS A 33 2.41 -0.60 9.67
C HIS A 33 2.87 -0.18 11.07
N LYS A 34 2.75 -1.09 12.06
CA LYS A 34 3.19 -0.84 13.44
C LYS A 34 4.69 -0.51 13.53
N LEU A 35 5.51 -1.13 12.68
CA LEU A 35 6.94 -0.83 12.58
C LEU A 35 7.18 0.63 12.18
N THR A 36 6.46 1.12 11.16
CA THR A 36 6.52 2.50 10.70
C THR A 36 6.22 3.46 11.84
N ARG A 37 5.13 3.23 12.58
CA ARG A 37 4.75 4.07 13.73
C ARG A 37 5.82 4.07 14.81
N SER A 38 6.42 2.92 15.09
CA SER A 38 7.44 2.76 16.13
C SER A 38 8.73 3.50 15.76
N VAL A 39 9.27 3.27 14.56
CA VAL A 39 10.51 3.93 14.11
C VAL A 39 10.33 5.44 14.01
N ILE A 40 9.19 5.91 13.47
CA ILE A 40 8.92 7.34 13.38
C ILE A 40 8.74 7.98 14.77
N SER A 41 8.13 7.27 15.72
CA SER A 41 8.09 7.73 17.11
C SER A 41 9.49 7.89 17.69
N CYS A 42 10.41 6.95 17.42
CA CYS A 42 11.79 7.07 17.87
C CYS A 42 12.50 8.27 17.24
N ILE A 43 12.40 8.45 15.91
CA ILE A 43 13.00 9.60 15.21
C ILE A 43 12.46 10.92 15.78
N ASN A 44 11.14 11.03 15.98
CA ASN A 44 10.52 12.21 16.60
C ASN A 44 11.05 12.49 18.02
N LEU A 45 11.36 11.45 18.81
CA LEU A 45 11.94 11.62 20.14
C LEU A 45 13.41 12.08 20.07
N LEU A 46 14.17 11.56 19.10
CA LEU A 46 15.55 11.99 18.85
C LEU A 46 15.60 13.47 18.46
N ASP A 47 14.77 13.88 17.50
CA ASP A 47 14.65 15.27 17.03
C ASP A 47 14.22 16.23 18.16
N LYS A 48 13.20 15.88 18.95
CA LYS A 48 12.77 16.69 20.10
C LYS A 48 13.87 16.91 21.15
N ASN A 49 14.80 15.96 21.29
CA ASN A 49 15.89 16.01 22.26
C ASN A 49 17.25 16.24 21.59
N TYR A 50 17.26 16.80 20.38
CA TYR A 50 18.43 16.84 19.51
C TYR A 50 19.67 17.45 20.18
N VAL A 51 19.52 18.57 20.90
CA VAL A 51 20.64 19.26 21.56
C VAL A 51 21.32 18.36 22.61
N LEU A 52 20.54 17.58 23.36
CA LEU A 52 21.08 16.67 24.39
C LEU A 52 21.68 15.41 23.76
N LEU A 53 20.95 14.81 22.82
CA LEU A 53 21.34 13.53 22.23
C LEU A 53 22.44 13.69 21.17
N SER A 54 22.61 14.87 20.58
CA SER A 54 23.70 15.15 19.63
C SER A 54 25.07 15.04 20.30
N ARG A 55 25.18 15.44 21.57
CA ARG A 55 26.41 15.28 22.37
C ARG A 55 26.72 13.81 22.59
N ILE A 56 25.72 13.02 22.99
CA ILE A 56 25.86 11.58 23.21
C ILE A 56 26.25 10.88 21.92
N ALA A 57 25.57 11.18 20.80
CA ALA A 57 25.89 10.60 19.50
C ALA A 57 27.30 10.99 19.02
N TYR A 58 27.73 12.23 19.29
CA TYR A 58 29.07 12.69 18.97
C TYR A 58 30.15 11.96 19.79
N GLU A 59 29.97 11.84 21.10
CA GLU A 59 30.88 11.08 21.95
C GLU A 59 30.93 9.61 21.56
N ALA A 60 29.77 9.00 21.27
CA ALA A 60 29.68 7.63 20.80
C ALA A 60 30.44 7.41 19.48
N ALA A 61 30.40 8.40 18.58
CA ALA A 61 31.15 8.38 17.33
C ALA A 61 32.66 8.51 17.53
N GLN A 62 33.10 9.39 18.43
CA GLN A 62 34.52 9.55 18.76
C GLN A 62 35.12 8.30 19.43
N LEU A 63 34.32 7.62 20.25
CA LEU A 63 34.71 6.38 20.91
C LEU A 63 34.62 5.15 19.98
N GLY A 64 34.12 5.31 18.75
CA GLY A 64 33.94 4.23 17.77
C GLY A 64 32.82 3.25 18.11
N SER A 65 31.98 3.55 19.11
CA SER A 65 30.83 2.72 19.51
C SER A 65 29.64 2.86 18.56
N TYR A 66 29.55 3.99 17.86
CA TYR A 66 28.62 4.24 16.77
C TYR A 66 29.43 4.74 15.57
N LEU A 67 29.21 4.16 14.40
CA LEU A 67 29.88 4.58 13.17
C LEU A 67 28.81 5.16 12.24
N PRO A 68 28.70 6.50 12.12
CA PRO A 68 27.77 7.13 11.19
C PRO A 68 27.98 6.64 9.76
N GLU A 69 26.92 6.16 9.11
CA GLU A 69 26.98 5.72 7.71
C GLU A 69 27.07 6.92 6.76
N ILE A 70 26.50 8.07 7.16
CA ILE A 70 26.49 9.29 6.37
C ILE A 70 27.58 10.22 6.86
N LEU A 71 28.62 10.37 6.05
CA LEU A 71 29.74 11.25 6.35
C LEU A 71 29.38 12.72 6.08
N GLY A 72 29.95 13.63 6.86
CA GLY A 72 29.76 15.07 6.68
C GLY A 72 28.48 15.64 7.28
N VAL A 73 27.67 14.83 7.96
CA VAL A 73 26.53 15.28 8.77
C VAL A 73 26.77 15.00 10.25
N ALA A 74 26.00 15.64 11.12
CA ALA A 74 26.08 15.36 12.56
C ALA A 74 25.71 13.88 12.84
N PRO A 75 26.42 13.19 13.76
CA PRO A 75 26.16 11.78 14.05
C PRO A 75 24.70 11.46 14.37
N LEU A 76 24.01 12.32 15.13
CA LEU A 76 22.59 12.12 15.43
C LEU A 76 21.70 12.23 14.18
N THR A 77 21.99 13.16 13.28
CA THR A 77 21.30 13.29 11.99
C THR A 77 21.56 12.08 11.10
N SER A 78 22.79 11.56 11.08
CA SER A 78 23.11 10.31 10.40
C SER A 78 22.24 9.16 10.94
N LEU A 79 22.17 9.01 12.26
CA LEU A 79 21.38 7.96 12.90
C LEU A 79 19.90 8.04 12.54
N MET A 80 19.29 9.23 12.60
CA MET A 80 17.89 9.42 12.22
C MET A 80 17.64 9.06 10.74
N THR A 81 18.57 9.44 9.86
CA THR A 81 18.48 9.15 8.42
C THR A 81 18.68 7.67 8.12
N GLU A 82 19.59 7.01 8.83
CA GLU A 82 19.81 5.56 8.75
C GLU A 82 18.55 4.80 9.21
N MET A 83 17.95 5.19 10.34
CA MET A 83 16.70 4.60 10.83
C MET A 83 15.58 4.71 9.80
N PHE A 84 15.43 5.89 9.17
CA PHE A 84 14.50 6.09 8.06
C PHE A 84 14.83 5.19 6.86
N SER A 85 16.09 5.15 6.42
CA SER A 85 16.51 4.37 5.25
C SER A 85 16.26 2.88 5.44
N ARG A 86 16.60 2.34 6.61
CA ARG A 86 16.37 0.93 6.98
C ARG A 86 14.87 0.61 7.06
N LEU A 87 14.06 1.54 7.54
CA LEU A 87 12.61 1.39 7.52
C LEU A 87 12.08 1.33 6.08
N GLU A 88 12.56 2.21 5.20
CA GLU A 88 12.14 2.24 3.79
C GLU A 88 12.45 0.90 3.09
N GLU A 89 13.70 0.41 3.23
CA GLU A 89 14.13 -0.89 2.71
C GLU A 89 13.24 -2.03 3.23
N LYS A 90 12.92 -2.00 4.53
CA LYS A 90 12.08 -3.01 5.16
C LYS A 90 10.65 -2.98 4.64
N LEU A 91 10.07 -1.79 4.42
CA LEU A 91 8.72 -1.64 3.87
C LEU A 91 8.63 -2.18 2.43
N VAL A 92 9.64 -1.91 1.61
CA VAL A 92 9.74 -2.48 0.25
C VAL A 92 9.77 -4.00 0.31
N SER A 93 10.63 -4.58 1.16
CA SER A 93 10.66 -6.03 1.38
C SER A 93 9.30 -6.60 1.80
N MET A 94 8.61 -5.96 2.75
CA MET A 94 7.29 -6.40 3.23
C MET A 94 6.23 -6.34 2.11
N SER A 95 6.28 -5.32 1.25
CA SER A 95 5.35 -5.18 0.13
C SER A 95 5.44 -6.32 -0.89
N HIS A 96 6.59 -6.99 -0.99
CA HIS A 96 6.78 -8.15 -1.86
C HIS A 96 6.47 -9.47 -1.15
N SER A 97 6.84 -9.61 0.14
CA SER A 97 6.72 -10.87 0.87
C SER A 97 5.32 -11.13 1.43
N SER A 98 4.60 -10.11 1.89
CA SER A 98 3.32 -10.27 2.59
C SER A 98 2.12 -10.50 1.66
N PHE A 99 2.28 -10.32 0.36
CA PHE A 99 1.18 -10.34 -0.61
C PHE A 99 1.25 -11.54 -1.59
N GLN A 100 2.04 -12.57 -1.28
CA GLN A 100 2.32 -13.65 -2.22
C GLN A 100 1.26 -14.77 -2.18
N PHE A 101 0.07 -14.61 -2.78
CA PHE A 101 -0.88 -15.72 -3.04
C PHE A 101 -1.83 -15.47 -4.23
N GLN A 102 -1.99 -16.49 -5.09
CA GLN A 102 -2.98 -16.87 -6.13
C GLN A 102 -3.74 -15.83 -7.00
N PHE A 103 -3.77 -14.53 -6.66
CA PHE A 103 -4.37 -13.44 -7.44
C PHE A 103 -3.35 -12.29 -7.64
N GLN A 104 -2.31 -12.56 -8.43
CA GLN A 104 -1.10 -11.74 -8.56
C GLN A 104 -1.35 -10.23 -8.73
N SER A 105 -2.27 -9.80 -9.60
CA SER A 105 -2.46 -8.36 -9.89
C SER A 105 -3.14 -7.55 -8.77
N GLN A 106 -4.04 -8.18 -7.99
CA GLN A 106 -4.66 -7.52 -6.83
C GLN A 106 -3.68 -7.47 -5.66
N CYS A 107 -2.87 -8.50 -5.48
CA CYS A 107 -1.78 -8.54 -4.52
C CYS A 107 -0.72 -7.47 -4.76
N ASP A 108 -0.28 -7.30 -6.01
CA ASP A 108 0.70 -6.29 -6.38
C ASP A 108 0.16 -4.87 -6.12
N SER A 109 -1.10 -4.62 -6.48
CA SER A 109 -1.78 -3.35 -6.23
C SER A 109 -1.88 -3.01 -4.74
N LEU A 110 -2.17 -4.02 -3.91
CA LEU A 110 -2.29 -3.86 -2.45
C LEU A 110 -0.93 -3.60 -1.81
N GLY A 111 0.13 -4.27 -2.28
CA GLY A 111 1.51 -4.00 -1.87
C GLY A 111 1.97 -2.58 -2.23
N ILE A 112 1.63 -2.08 -3.41
CA ILE A 112 1.92 -0.68 -3.77
C ILE A 112 1.12 0.29 -2.89
N LEU A 113 -0.17 0.01 -2.61
CA LEU A 113 -0.98 0.85 -1.73
C LEU A 113 -0.42 0.89 -0.29
N PHE A 114 0.09 -0.24 0.20
CA PHE A 114 0.83 -0.32 1.46
C PHE A 114 2.04 0.64 1.47
N LEU A 115 2.84 0.65 0.41
CA LEU A 115 3.98 1.56 0.28
C LEU A 115 3.53 3.03 0.27
N ILE A 116 2.46 3.36 -0.46
CA ILE A 116 1.89 4.71 -0.52
C ILE A 116 1.47 5.19 0.88
N ASN A 117 0.67 4.40 1.60
CA ASN A 117 0.18 4.77 2.94
C ASN A 117 1.32 4.97 3.94
N ASN A 118 2.29 4.05 3.96
CA ASN A 118 3.41 4.14 4.90
C ASN A 118 4.37 5.29 4.54
N SER A 119 4.70 5.46 3.27
CA SER A 119 5.59 6.54 2.81
C SER A 119 4.98 7.91 3.06
N HIS A 120 3.68 8.07 2.79
CA HIS A 120 2.97 9.33 3.08
C HIS A 120 2.95 9.65 4.57
N PHE A 121 2.69 8.65 5.41
CA PHE A 121 2.75 8.84 6.86
C PHE A 121 4.15 9.27 7.32
N ILE A 122 5.21 8.62 6.82
CA ILE A 122 6.60 9.02 7.13
C ILE A 122 6.85 10.46 6.70
N TRP A 123 6.47 10.81 5.46
CA TRP A 123 6.64 12.15 4.93
C TRP A 123 5.92 13.20 5.79
N GLN A 124 4.66 13.00 6.14
CA GLN A 124 3.90 13.90 7.01
C GLN A 124 4.57 14.14 8.37
N GLN A 125 5.23 13.12 8.92
CA GLN A 125 5.85 13.22 10.24
C GLN A 125 7.24 13.86 10.20
N LEU A 126 8.02 13.62 9.13
CA LEU A 126 9.43 14.02 9.08
C LEU A 126 9.70 15.23 8.18
N HIS A 127 8.81 15.58 7.24
CA HIS A 127 9.04 16.76 6.36
C HIS A 127 9.20 18.09 7.10
N PRO A 128 8.63 18.32 8.30
CA PRO A 128 8.86 19.56 9.03
C PRO A 128 10.28 19.67 9.62
N MET A 129 11.00 18.56 9.74
CA MET A 129 12.34 18.52 10.32
C MET A 129 13.36 19.06 9.31
N PHE A 130 14.07 20.12 9.69
CA PHE A 130 15.04 20.78 8.82
C PHE A 130 16.11 19.81 8.30
N ASP A 131 16.67 18.99 9.19
CA ASP A 131 17.71 18.01 8.88
C ASP A 131 17.22 16.87 7.96
N MET A 132 15.90 16.68 7.82
CA MET A 132 15.29 15.64 6.96
C MET A 132 14.74 16.21 5.65
N ALA A 133 14.95 17.50 5.35
CA ALA A 133 14.37 18.16 4.19
C ALA A 133 14.72 17.45 2.86
N PHE A 134 15.98 17.07 2.67
CA PHE A 134 16.41 16.38 1.45
C PHE A 134 15.83 14.96 1.33
N PRO A 135 15.97 14.06 2.34
CA PRO A 135 15.30 12.75 2.32
C PRO A 135 13.80 12.85 2.06
N MET A 136 13.10 13.82 2.64
CA MET A 136 11.66 13.98 2.48
C MET A 136 11.27 14.50 1.10
N ALA A 137 12.08 15.34 0.47
CA ALA A 137 11.89 15.72 -0.93
C ALA A 137 12.01 14.52 -1.88
N VAL A 138 12.96 13.62 -1.61
CA VAL A 138 13.12 12.37 -2.37
C VAL A 138 11.93 11.43 -2.12
N LEU A 139 11.51 11.26 -0.87
CA LEU A 139 10.37 10.41 -0.51
C LEU A 139 9.07 10.91 -1.15
N ASN A 140 8.85 12.23 -1.19
CA ASN A 140 7.67 12.81 -1.83
C ASN A 140 7.59 12.45 -3.33
N ARG A 141 8.74 12.46 -4.04
CA ARG A 141 8.80 12.00 -5.44
C ARG A 141 8.51 10.50 -5.55
N LYS A 142 9.06 9.67 -4.66
CA LYS A 142 8.77 8.23 -4.63
C LYS A 142 7.29 7.93 -4.39
N ILE A 143 6.60 8.71 -3.54
CA ILE A 143 5.15 8.58 -3.34
C ILE A 143 4.41 8.78 -4.67
N ASP A 144 4.82 9.77 -5.46
CA ASP A 144 4.22 10.04 -6.77
C ASP A 144 4.48 8.87 -7.74
N ASP A 145 5.69 8.33 -7.75
CA ASP A 145 6.04 7.15 -8.57
C ASP A 145 5.24 5.90 -8.15
N TYR A 146 5.01 5.70 -6.85
CA TYR A 146 4.15 4.63 -6.35
C TYR A 146 2.70 4.83 -6.76
N ILE A 147 2.16 6.06 -6.69
CA ILE A 147 0.81 6.37 -7.18
C ILE A 147 0.70 6.04 -8.67
N GLN A 148 1.69 6.43 -9.49
CA GLN A 148 1.68 6.08 -10.92
C GLN A 148 1.73 4.57 -11.13
N SER A 149 2.59 3.87 -10.41
CA SER A 149 2.69 2.41 -10.46
C SER A 149 1.38 1.74 -10.09
N TYR A 150 0.73 2.19 -9.01
CA TYR A 150 -0.59 1.73 -8.58
C TYR A 150 -1.63 1.91 -9.69
N LEU A 151 -1.68 3.09 -10.30
CA LEU A 151 -2.60 3.39 -11.40
C LEU A 151 -2.35 2.49 -12.62
N GLN A 152 -1.11 2.11 -12.91
CA GLN A 152 -0.82 1.19 -14.02
C GLN A 152 -1.23 -0.24 -13.68
N VAL A 153 -0.84 -0.75 -12.51
CA VAL A 153 -1.09 -2.14 -12.11
C VAL A 153 -2.58 -2.39 -11.85
N SER A 154 -3.27 -1.48 -11.15
CA SER A 154 -4.69 -1.63 -10.81
C SER A 154 -5.64 -1.30 -11.97
N TRP A 155 -5.40 -0.18 -12.67
CA TRP A 155 -6.37 0.41 -13.59
C TRP A 155 -5.96 0.34 -15.06
N GLY A 156 -4.69 0.04 -15.35
CA GLY A 156 -4.21 -0.23 -16.71
C GLY A 156 -4.94 -1.39 -17.39
N PRO A 157 -5.08 -2.56 -16.74
CA PRO A 157 -5.84 -3.69 -17.30
C PRO A 157 -7.30 -3.34 -17.61
N VAL A 158 -7.98 -2.58 -16.72
CA VAL A 158 -9.37 -2.13 -16.94
C VAL A 158 -9.46 -1.29 -18.22
N LEU A 159 -8.55 -0.33 -18.40
CA LEU A 159 -8.53 0.51 -19.59
C LEU A 159 -8.14 -0.25 -20.86
N SER A 160 -7.31 -1.30 -20.75
CA SER A 160 -6.91 -2.11 -21.90
C SER A 160 -8.11 -2.80 -22.58
N CYS A 161 -9.17 -3.08 -21.83
CA CYS A 161 -10.41 -3.66 -22.35
C CYS A 161 -11.09 -2.78 -23.42
N LEU A 162 -10.90 -1.46 -23.36
CA LEU A 162 -11.44 -0.51 -24.33
C LEU A 162 -10.74 -0.61 -25.69
N TYR A 163 -9.49 -1.07 -25.72
CA TYR A 163 -8.66 -1.13 -26.94
C TYR A 163 -8.48 -2.55 -27.47
N TYR A 164 -9.17 -3.53 -26.89
CA TYR A 164 -9.09 -4.92 -27.31
C TYR A 164 -9.83 -5.13 -28.64
N ASP A 165 -9.09 -5.46 -29.71
CA ASP A 165 -9.64 -5.87 -31.00
C ASP A 165 -9.48 -7.39 -31.21
N PRO A 166 -10.54 -8.20 -31.10
CA PRO A 166 -10.49 -9.60 -31.44
C PRO A 166 -10.45 -9.70 -32.97
N GLY A 167 -9.26 -9.87 -33.53
CA GLY A 167 -9.00 -9.85 -34.98
C GLY A 167 -9.97 -10.65 -35.88
N PRO A 168 -9.83 -10.52 -37.21
CA PRO A 168 -10.88 -10.73 -38.22
C PRO A 168 -11.57 -12.10 -38.24
N LEU A 169 -11.01 -13.13 -37.58
CA LEU A 169 -11.53 -14.50 -37.53
C LEU A 169 -12.62 -14.73 -36.47
N ARG A 170 -12.94 -13.76 -35.61
CA ARG A 170 -13.96 -13.89 -34.55
C ARG A 170 -15.12 -12.90 -34.68
N ARG A 171 -15.49 -12.56 -35.91
CA ARG A 171 -16.49 -11.55 -36.31
C ARG A 171 -17.94 -11.80 -35.83
N GLY A 172 -18.19 -12.76 -34.93
CA GLY A 172 -19.53 -13.12 -34.47
C GLY A 172 -19.75 -13.26 -32.96
N ARG A 173 -18.72 -13.09 -32.10
CA ARG A 173 -18.91 -13.31 -30.63
C ARG A 173 -18.30 -12.28 -29.69
N TYR A 174 -17.60 -11.25 -30.17
CA TYR A 174 -16.96 -10.26 -29.29
C TYR A 174 -17.12 -8.84 -29.84
N SER A 175 -18.33 -8.30 -29.67
CA SER A 175 -18.68 -6.88 -29.90
C SER A 175 -18.44 -6.00 -28.67
N SER A 176 -17.74 -6.47 -27.63
CA SER A 176 -18.01 -5.99 -26.27
C SER A 176 -16.80 -5.38 -25.55
N ALA A 177 -16.13 -4.40 -26.14
CA ALA A 177 -15.12 -3.60 -25.43
C ALA A 177 -15.71 -2.91 -24.18
N LEU A 178 -16.90 -2.29 -24.33
CA LEU A 178 -17.61 -1.61 -23.24
C LEU A 178 -18.09 -2.59 -22.15
N PRO A 179 -18.82 -3.70 -22.45
CA PRO A 179 -19.18 -4.67 -21.41
C PRO A 179 -17.98 -5.33 -20.71
N LEU A 180 -16.87 -5.55 -21.41
CA LEU A 180 -15.65 -6.08 -20.79
C LEU A 180 -15.01 -5.06 -19.85
N PHE A 181 -14.93 -3.79 -20.27
CA PHE A 181 -14.51 -2.68 -19.42
C PHE A 181 -15.39 -2.56 -18.17
N GLU A 182 -16.71 -2.56 -18.32
CA GLU A 182 -17.67 -2.49 -17.21
C GLU A 182 -17.45 -3.64 -16.21
N PHE A 183 -17.25 -4.86 -16.73
CA PHE A 183 -17.01 -6.03 -15.91
C PHE A 183 -15.71 -5.91 -15.09
N GLU A 184 -14.59 -5.59 -15.73
CA GLU A 184 -13.31 -5.44 -15.04
C GLU A 184 -13.28 -4.22 -14.11
N PHE A 185 -13.94 -3.12 -14.49
CA PHE A 185 -14.13 -1.95 -13.63
C PHE A 185 -14.84 -2.33 -12.33
N HIS A 186 -16.00 -2.99 -12.42
CA HIS A 186 -16.76 -3.38 -11.22
C HIS A 186 -16.00 -4.36 -10.34
N LYS A 187 -15.24 -5.28 -10.94
CA LYS A 187 -14.39 -6.22 -10.21
C LYS A 187 -13.32 -5.50 -9.41
N VAL A 188 -12.57 -4.58 -10.02
CA VAL A 188 -11.55 -3.78 -9.32
C VAL A 188 -12.19 -2.88 -8.27
N TYR A 189 -13.24 -2.15 -8.63
CA TYR A 189 -13.97 -1.25 -7.73
C TYR A 189 -14.49 -1.96 -6.47
N ARG A 190 -15.14 -3.12 -6.61
CA ARG A 190 -15.69 -3.88 -5.48
C ARG A 190 -14.61 -4.30 -4.49
N THR A 191 -13.43 -4.69 -4.98
CA THR A 191 -12.31 -5.03 -4.11
C THR A 191 -11.75 -3.78 -3.43
N GLN A 192 -11.42 -2.75 -4.21
CA GLN A 192 -10.68 -1.57 -3.71
C GLN A 192 -11.52 -0.66 -2.81
N ARG A 193 -12.85 -0.73 -2.89
CA ARG A 193 -13.77 -0.04 -1.97
C ARG A 193 -13.46 -0.35 -0.50
N PHE A 194 -13.08 -1.59 -0.19
CA PHE A 194 -12.80 -2.06 1.17
C PHE A 194 -11.33 -1.98 1.56
N TRP A 195 -10.48 -1.43 0.70
CA TRP A 195 -9.09 -1.15 1.08
C TRP A 195 -9.06 0.12 1.93
N LYS A 196 -8.02 0.26 2.76
CA LYS A 196 -7.93 1.38 3.68
C LYS A 196 -6.84 2.35 3.24
N VAL A 197 -7.20 3.63 3.14
CA VAL A 197 -6.26 4.76 3.01
C VAL A 197 -6.58 5.70 4.18
N PRO A 198 -5.82 5.63 5.29
CA PRO A 198 -6.19 6.32 6.53
C PRO A 198 -6.18 7.84 6.42
N ASP A 199 -5.30 8.39 5.60
CA ASP A 199 -5.15 9.83 5.44
C ASP A 199 -6.16 10.38 4.42
N PRO A 200 -7.01 11.36 4.80
CA PRO A 200 -8.08 11.85 3.94
C PRO A 200 -7.57 12.63 2.73
N GLU A 201 -6.45 13.35 2.85
CA GLU A 201 -5.87 14.12 1.75
C GLU A 201 -5.29 13.18 0.68
N LEU A 202 -4.50 12.20 1.12
CA LEU A 202 -3.95 11.14 0.27
C LEU A 202 -5.06 10.34 -0.42
N ARG A 203 -6.13 10.03 0.33
CA ARG A 203 -7.30 9.33 -0.22
C ARG A 203 -7.99 10.15 -1.31
N GLY A 204 -8.21 11.45 -1.08
CA GLY A 204 -8.73 12.37 -2.09
C GLY A 204 -7.83 12.44 -3.33
N ARG A 205 -6.51 12.52 -3.12
CA ARG A 205 -5.50 12.53 -4.18
C ARG A 205 -5.55 11.26 -5.05
N LEU A 206 -5.61 10.08 -4.42
CA LEU A 206 -5.74 8.80 -5.12
C LEU A 206 -7.04 8.71 -5.92
N ARG A 207 -8.19 9.04 -5.30
CA ARG A 207 -9.50 9.05 -5.98
C ARG A 207 -9.49 9.95 -7.20
N LYS A 208 -8.96 11.17 -7.08
CA LYS A 208 -8.82 12.11 -8.19
C LYS A 208 -7.95 11.54 -9.32
N ALA A 209 -6.81 10.94 -8.99
CA ALA A 209 -5.92 10.37 -9.98
C ALA A 209 -6.55 9.18 -10.73
N ILE A 210 -7.26 8.30 -10.02
CA ILE A 210 -8.02 7.18 -10.60
C ILE A 210 -9.14 7.70 -11.49
N THR A 211 -9.95 8.64 -10.98
CA THR A 211 -11.07 9.26 -11.72
C THR A 211 -10.59 9.87 -13.02
N ASN A 212 -9.54 10.70 -12.97
CA ASN A 212 -8.96 11.30 -14.16
C ASN A 212 -8.52 10.24 -15.17
N LYS A 213 -7.84 9.18 -14.72
CA LYS A 213 -7.35 8.11 -15.59
C LYS A 213 -8.48 7.33 -16.25
N VAL A 214 -9.46 6.87 -15.46
CA VAL A 214 -10.57 6.03 -15.94
C VAL A 214 -11.51 6.83 -16.85
N THR A 215 -11.94 8.01 -16.42
CA THR A 215 -12.88 8.84 -17.19
C THR A 215 -12.26 9.35 -18.48
N SER A 216 -10.97 9.76 -18.48
CA SER A 216 -10.29 10.18 -19.71
C SER A 216 -10.15 9.01 -20.70
N GLY A 217 -9.85 7.81 -20.20
CA GLY A 217 -9.77 6.61 -21.05
C GLY A 217 -11.12 6.25 -21.68
N LEU A 218 -12.20 6.32 -20.92
CA LEU A 218 -13.55 6.08 -21.44
C LEU A 218 -13.98 7.17 -22.44
N LYS A 219 -13.81 8.46 -22.11
CA LYS A 219 -14.18 9.58 -23.00
C LYS A 219 -13.51 9.47 -24.36
N LYS A 220 -12.19 9.23 -24.37
CA LYS A 220 -11.42 9.03 -25.60
C LYS A 220 -11.98 7.86 -26.43
N PHE A 221 -12.30 6.74 -25.80
CA PHE A 221 -12.91 5.60 -26.50
C PHE A 221 -14.28 5.94 -27.11
N LEU A 222 -15.13 6.66 -26.38
CA LEU A 222 -16.47 7.04 -26.84
C LEU A 222 -16.39 7.98 -28.04
N GLU A 223 -15.45 8.93 -28.02
CA GLU A 223 -15.13 9.82 -29.14
C GLU A 223 -14.63 9.02 -30.35
N ASP A 224 -13.64 8.15 -30.17
CA ASP A 224 -13.05 7.34 -31.24
C ASP A 224 -14.07 6.39 -31.92
N LYS A 225 -15.08 5.94 -31.18
CA LYS A 225 -16.12 5.01 -31.67
C LYS A 225 -17.45 5.69 -32.02
N ASN A 226 -17.56 7.02 -31.91
CA ASN A 226 -18.79 7.79 -32.11
C ASN A 226 -19.99 7.23 -31.31
N VAL A 227 -19.76 6.77 -30.07
CA VAL A 227 -20.81 6.21 -29.22
C VAL A 227 -21.54 7.36 -28.52
N THR A 228 -22.81 7.56 -28.88
CA THR A 228 -23.64 8.66 -28.35
C THR A 228 -24.40 8.32 -27.06
N THR A 229 -24.62 7.03 -26.78
CA THR A 229 -25.39 6.57 -25.61
C THR A 229 -24.70 5.36 -24.94
N PRO A 230 -23.63 5.60 -24.16
CA PRO A 230 -23.01 4.53 -23.40
C PRO A 230 -23.92 4.08 -22.25
N ARG A 231 -23.86 2.80 -21.91
CA ARG A 231 -24.62 2.23 -20.79
C ARG A 231 -24.13 2.70 -19.43
N ILE A 232 -22.82 2.95 -19.32
CA ILE A 232 -22.20 3.60 -18.17
C ILE A 232 -21.59 4.93 -18.60
N THR A 233 -21.96 6.01 -17.93
CA THR A 233 -21.47 7.34 -18.26
C THR A 233 -20.18 7.66 -17.51
N PRO A 234 -19.33 8.57 -18.01
CA PRO A 234 -18.17 9.06 -17.26
C PRO A 234 -18.54 9.64 -15.89
N GLN A 235 -19.73 10.25 -15.76
CA GLN A 235 -20.21 10.82 -14.49
C GLN A 235 -20.54 9.73 -13.47
N GLU A 236 -21.26 8.68 -13.88
CA GLU A 236 -21.57 7.55 -13.00
C GLU A 236 -20.29 6.87 -12.48
N LEU A 237 -19.26 6.73 -13.32
CA LEU A 237 -17.96 6.22 -12.88
C LEU A 237 -17.30 7.13 -11.86
N GLU A 238 -17.32 8.44 -12.08
CA GLU A 238 -16.75 9.42 -11.15
C GLU A 238 -17.43 9.34 -9.77
N ASP A 239 -18.75 9.26 -9.74
CA ASP A 239 -19.53 9.15 -8.50
C ASP A 239 -19.18 7.87 -7.74
N MET A 240 -19.11 6.73 -8.45
CA MET A 240 -18.69 5.46 -7.85
C MET A 240 -17.27 5.53 -7.28
N LEU A 241 -16.34 6.16 -8.01
CA LEU A 241 -14.93 6.23 -7.60
C LEU A 241 -14.71 7.07 -6.34
N GLN A 242 -15.65 7.94 -5.96
CA GLN A 242 -15.61 8.64 -4.68
C GLN A 242 -15.74 7.70 -3.47
N GLU A 243 -16.26 6.49 -3.65
CA GLU A 243 -16.45 5.52 -2.58
C GLU A 243 -15.24 4.60 -2.36
N LEU A 244 -14.18 4.74 -3.17
CA LEU A 244 -12.98 3.92 -3.04
C LEU A 244 -12.24 4.21 -1.73
N PHE A 245 -11.66 3.18 -1.12
CA PHE A 245 -10.83 3.31 0.08
C PHE A 245 -11.56 3.74 1.37
N GLU A 246 -12.79 3.26 1.57
CA GLU A 246 -13.59 3.51 2.79
C GLU A 246 -13.56 2.32 3.77
N GLY A 247 -12.64 1.37 3.57
CA GLY A 247 -12.48 0.17 4.42
C GLY A 247 -11.80 0.41 5.76
#